data_AF-A0A0F5JGR7-F1
#
_entry.id   AF-A0A0F5JGR7-F1
#
_cell.length_a   1.000
_cell.length_b   1.000
_cell.length_c   1.000
_cell.angle_alpha   90.00
_cell.angle_beta   90.00
_cell.angle_gamma   90.00
#
_symmetry.space_group_name_H-M   'P 1'
#
loop_
_entity.id
_entity.type
_entity.pdbx_description
1 polymer ?
#
loop_
_entity_poly.entity_id
_entity_poly.type
_entity_poly.pdbx_seq_one_letter_code
_entity_poly.pdbx_strand_id
1 'polypeptide(L)'
;MYALEKISTGTTREAGHQPDGTEYPAWSGQDGKNYGSERGCNSFLNVSFVPIAPQSVTREDHDGISHNLITQENYEFLRDSYFRYAGLLNVDAPHDRGKSIGEGIANLYNEFAALLDETVHVNYEERNGRLYFNLWQAHTWGKYTLYYFPVKFVEALNPKLRRIALSFLHHLMSANGFSTINDEEDTNWVFEMFSQDDDGEDKKERAERHRLLQSYKEGRIYKLLDRVCRKSYYKNLPEAIDKYECRNGLEQELIALMRQGLEFVNPDKSIMSYAYDPWFDEEPEYYPKGLEQQIRVVYNCEDIMTEYLIDFYNSSRQETYDIIPITTFALSPETDKVFSKEDNYPERFFRWADRFINFIY
;
A
#
# COMPACT_ATOMS: atom_id res chain seq x y z
N MET A 1 17.76 -14.52 -51.75
CA MET A 1 16.31 -14.39 -51.98
C MET A 1 15.64 -15.51 -51.19
N TYR A 2 15.26 -15.22 -49.94
CA TYR A 2 14.37 -16.05 -49.13
C TYR A 2 13.58 -15.10 -48.23
N ALA A 3 12.26 -15.27 -48.28
CA ALA A 3 11.27 -14.33 -47.76
C ALA A 3 11.19 -14.40 -46.22
N LEU A 4 11.11 -13.20 -45.65
CA LEU A 4 10.69 -12.93 -44.28
C LEU A 4 9.16 -13.05 -44.23
N GLU A 5 8.64 -13.95 -43.39
CA GLU A 5 7.27 -13.85 -42.88
C GLU A 5 7.26 -13.95 -41.35
N LYS A 6 6.45 -13.04 -40.78
CA LYS A 6 6.36 -12.61 -39.38
C LYS A 6 5.70 -13.65 -38.47
N ILE A 7 6.30 -13.87 -37.31
CA ILE A 7 5.70 -14.33 -36.04
C ILE A 7 6.66 -13.75 -34.97
N SER A 8 6.32 -13.00 -33.92
CA SER A 8 5.16 -12.92 -33.03
C SER A 8 5.04 -11.48 -32.48
N THR A 9 3.82 -10.97 -32.37
CA THR A 9 3.46 -9.86 -31.47
C THR A 9 2.85 -10.47 -30.21
N GLY A 10 3.45 -10.16 -29.05
CA GLY A 10 2.99 -10.54 -27.71
C GLY A 10 4.17 -10.47 -26.74
N THR A 11 4.04 -10.14 -25.45
CA THR A 11 2.86 -9.87 -24.62
C THR A 11 3.39 -9.31 -23.29
N THR A 12 2.63 -8.41 -22.67
CA THR A 12 2.57 -8.24 -21.21
C THR A 12 2.44 -9.62 -20.57
N ARG A 13 3.23 -9.94 -19.55
CA ARG A 13 3.18 -11.26 -18.89
C ARG A 13 1.84 -11.45 -18.16
N GLU A 14 0.90 -12.09 -18.84
CA GLU A 14 -0.22 -12.80 -18.22
C GLU A 14 0.31 -14.08 -17.55
N ALA A 15 0.01 -14.25 -16.26
CA ALA A 15 0.14 -15.53 -15.58
C ALA A 15 -0.94 -16.50 -16.12
N GLY A 16 -0.57 -17.78 -16.25
CA GLY A 16 -1.20 -18.73 -17.16
C GLY A 16 -2.67 -19.11 -16.88
N HIS A 17 -3.36 -19.31 -18.01
CA HIS A 17 -4.53 -20.17 -18.28
C HIS A 17 -5.95 -19.74 -17.86
N GLN A 18 -6.53 -18.86 -18.70
CA GLN A 18 -7.61 -19.07 -19.69
C GLN A 18 -9.05 -19.52 -19.27
N PRO A 19 -10.06 -19.15 -20.11
CA PRO A 19 -11.36 -18.66 -19.69
C PRO A 19 -12.46 -19.73 -19.75
N ASP A 20 -13.38 -19.67 -18.79
CA ASP A 20 -14.80 -19.71 -19.12
C ASP A 20 -15.58 -19.01 -18.00
N GLY A 21 -16.60 -18.27 -18.38
CA GLY A 21 -17.43 -17.48 -17.48
C GLY A 21 -18.08 -18.38 -16.43
N THR A 22 -17.53 -18.38 -15.22
CA THR A 22 -18.20 -18.86 -14.03
C THR A 22 -17.63 -18.10 -12.84
N GLU A 23 -18.49 -17.32 -12.20
CA GLU A 23 -18.26 -16.77 -10.86
C GLU A 23 -17.84 -17.91 -9.94
N TYR A 24 -16.72 -17.75 -9.25
CA TYR A 24 -16.38 -18.56 -8.08
C TYR A 24 -16.48 -17.70 -6.83
N PRO A 25 -17.01 -18.26 -5.74
CA PRO A 25 -18.25 -17.74 -5.19
C PRO A 25 -18.01 -16.68 -4.12
N ALA A 26 -18.91 -15.70 -4.13
CA ALA A 26 -19.28 -14.95 -2.94
C ALA A 26 -19.52 -15.92 -1.78
N TRP A 27 -18.97 -15.59 -0.62
CA TRP A 27 -19.39 -16.20 0.63
C TRP A 27 -20.84 -15.77 0.88
N SER A 28 -21.79 -16.57 0.38
CA SER A 28 -23.21 -16.37 0.58
C SER A 28 -23.94 -17.69 0.71
N GLY A 29 -24.77 -17.79 1.74
CA GLY A 29 -26.04 -18.49 1.62
C GLY A 29 -26.07 -19.89 2.19
N GLN A 30 -26.69 -19.98 3.36
CA GLN A 30 -27.28 -21.19 3.95
C GLN A 30 -28.14 -21.95 2.94
N ASP A 31 -28.11 -23.28 3.00
CA ASP A 31 -29.32 -24.10 2.87
C ASP A 31 -29.10 -25.50 3.46
N GLY A 32 -29.08 -25.55 4.80
CA GLY A 32 -29.20 -26.79 5.57
C GLY A 32 -30.51 -26.77 6.33
N LYS A 33 -31.55 -27.41 5.80
CA LYS A 33 -32.80 -27.62 6.54
C LYS A 33 -32.54 -28.56 7.72
N ASN A 34 -32.47 -28.02 8.93
CA ASN A 34 -32.36 -28.78 10.17
C ASN A 34 -33.76 -29.06 10.75
N TYR A 35 -34.15 -30.34 10.73
CA TYR A 35 -35.22 -30.87 11.59
C TYR A 35 -34.59 -31.28 12.94
N GLY A 36 -34.57 -30.37 13.92
CA GLY A 36 -34.09 -30.63 15.27
C GLY A 36 -35.21 -30.53 16.29
N SER A 37 -35.47 -31.62 17.02
CA SER A 37 -36.50 -31.76 18.05
C SER A 37 -36.30 -30.79 19.23
N GLU A 38 -37.41 -30.27 19.75
CA GLU A 38 -37.49 -29.16 20.72
C GLU A 38 -36.86 -29.37 22.11
N ARG A 39 -36.09 -30.44 22.39
CA ARG A 39 -35.48 -30.69 23.71
C ARG A 39 -34.14 -31.45 23.67
N GLY A 40 -33.16 -30.95 22.92
CA GLY A 40 -31.79 -31.47 22.91
C GLY A 40 -30.79 -30.56 23.64
N CYS A 41 -29.69 -31.15 24.14
CA CYS A 41 -28.58 -30.48 24.86
C CYS A 41 -27.87 -29.33 24.11
N ASN A 42 -28.32 -29.00 22.89
CA ASN A 42 -27.81 -27.93 22.04
C ASN A 42 -28.77 -26.72 21.95
N SER A 43 -29.79 -26.64 22.83
CA SER A 43 -30.78 -25.55 22.83
C SER A 43 -30.16 -24.15 22.98
N PHE A 44 -28.96 -24.06 23.59
CA PHE A 44 -28.21 -22.82 23.73
C PHE A 44 -27.75 -22.22 22.38
N LEU A 45 -27.63 -23.03 21.32
CA LEU A 45 -27.28 -22.55 19.97
C LEU A 45 -28.47 -21.87 19.26
N ASN A 46 -29.69 -22.04 19.78
CA ASN A 46 -30.89 -21.34 19.31
C ASN A 46 -31.20 -20.10 20.17
N VAL A 47 -30.37 -19.81 21.19
CA VAL A 47 -30.50 -18.60 21.99
C VAL A 47 -29.79 -17.48 21.22
N SER A 48 -30.54 -16.47 20.79
CA SER A 48 -29.94 -15.22 20.34
C SER A 48 -29.15 -14.64 21.51
N PHE A 49 -27.82 -14.64 21.41
CA PHE A 49 -26.98 -13.90 22.34
C PHE A 49 -27.39 -12.43 22.27
N VAL A 50 -27.72 -11.83 23.42
CA VAL A 50 -27.93 -10.38 23.48
C VAL A 50 -26.58 -9.74 23.23
N PRO A 51 -26.42 -8.86 22.24
CA PRO A 51 -25.20 -8.06 22.12
C PRO A 51 -25.09 -7.22 23.39
N ILE A 52 -24.11 -7.54 24.25
CA ILE A 52 -23.81 -6.70 25.41
C ILE A 52 -22.76 -5.71 24.93
N ALA A 53 -23.18 -4.46 24.70
CA ALA A 53 -22.23 -3.39 24.44
C ALA A 53 -21.27 -3.27 25.65
N PRO A 54 -19.95 -3.25 25.43
CA PRO A 54 -19.00 -3.11 26.53
C PRO A 54 -19.25 -1.81 27.30
N GLN A 55 -19.06 -1.84 28.62
CA GLN A 55 -19.26 -0.68 29.48
C GLN A 55 -18.02 0.23 29.54
N SER A 56 -16.85 -0.31 29.22
CA SER A 56 -15.59 0.41 29.12
C SER A 56 -14.70 -0.27 28.08
N VAL A 57 -13.99 0.53 27.30
CA VAL A 57 -12.90 0.07 26.42
C VAL A 57 -11.73 0.96 26.74
N THR A 58 -10.64 0.39 27.23
CA THR A 58 -9.47 1.15 27.66
C THR A 58 -8.39 1.04 26.61
N ARG A 59 -7.79 2.17 26.22
CA ARG A 59 -6.62 2.22 25.34
C ARG A 59 -5.49 2.99 26.00
N GLU A 60 -4.28 2.46 25.94
CA GLU A 60 -3.09 3.11 26.47
C GLU A 60 -2.51 4.05 25.39
N ASP A 61 -2.24 5.31 25.76
CA ASP A 61 -1.58 6.24 24.86
C ASP A 61 -0.04 6.06 24.84
N HIS A 62 0.65 6.86 24.02
CA HIS A 62 2.11 6.80 23.90
C HIS A 62 2.87 7.11 25.20
N ASP A 63 2.24 7.77 26.17
CA ASP A 63 2.82 8.10 27.48
C ASP A 63 2.50 7.03 28.55
N GLY A 64 1.86 5.93 28.15
CA GLY A 64 1.48 4.84 29.03
C GLY A 64 0.19 5.10 29.83
N ILE A 65 -0.60 6.10 29.42
CA ILE A 65 -1.82 6.49 30.12
C ILE A 65 -3.01 5.78 29.50
N SER A 66 -3.68 4.98 30.33
CA SER A 66 -4.91 4.29 29.99
C SER A 66 -6.13 5.22 29.98
N HIS A 67 -6.79 5.35 28.82
CA HIS A 67 -8.01 6.14 28.63
C HIS A 67 -9.21 5.22 28.38
N ASN A 68 -10.32 5.43 29.09
CA ASN A 68 -11.59 4.80 28.71
C ASN A 68 -12.21 5.57 27.54
N LEU A 69 -12.57 4.87 26.47
CA LEU A 69 -13.15 5.44 25.25
C LEU A 69 -14.68 5.51 25.31
N ILE A 70 -15.33 4.69 26.12
CA ILE A 70 -16.80 4.68 26.30
C ILE A 70 -17.15 5.69 27.38
N THR A 71 -17.17 6.97 26.99
CA THR A 71 -17.47 8.11 27.86
C THR A 71 -18.55 8.99 27.25
N GLN A 72 -19.24 9.75 28.10
CA GLN A 72 -20.24 10.71 27.64
C GLN A 72 -19.62 11.74 26.70
N GLU A 73 -18.40 12.20 26.99
CA GLU A 73 -17.69 13.20 26.19
C GLU A 73 -17.36 12.68 24.78
N ASN A 74 -16.90 11.44 24.64
CA ASN A 74 -16.62 10.84 23.34
C ASN A 74 -17.91 10.59 22.56
N TYR A 75 -18.97 10.12 23.23
CA TYR A 75 -20.27 9.97 22.60
C TYR A 75 -20.82 11.31 22.08
N GLU A 76 -20.77 12.38 22.88
CA GLU A 76 -21.22 13.71 22.45
C GLU A 76 -20.40 14.27 21.30
N PHE A 77 -19.07 14.09 21.34
CA PHE A 77 -18.18 14.52 20.26
C PHE A 77 -18.51 13.80 18.94
N LEU A 78 -18.69 12.48 18.98
CA LEU A 78 -19.08 11.70 17.79
C LEU A 78 -20.45 12.09 17.28
N ARG A 79 -21.44 12.20 18.17
CA ARG A 79 -22.81 12.60 17.84
C ARG A 79 -22.85 13.96 17.16
N ASP A 80 -22.15 14.94 17.73
CA ASP A 80 -22.14 16.30 17.20
C ASP A 80 -21.37 16.39 15.87
N SER A 81 -20.31 15.59 15.71
CA SER A 81 -19.61 15.41 14.42
C SER A 81 -20.53 14.79 13.35
N TYR A 82 -21.30 13.77 13.71
CA TYR A 82 -22.27 13.10 12.83
C TYR A 82 -23.34 14.10 12.34
N PHE A 83 -23.99 14.83 13.25
CA PHE A 83 -24.98 15.84 12.87
C PHE A 83 -24.37 16.98 12.06
N ARG A 84 -23.15 17.40 12.41
CA ARG A 84 -22.45 18.44 11.65
C ARG A 84 -22.24 17.99 10.20
N TYR A 85 -21.74 16.78 10.00
CA TYR A 85 -21.45 16.25 8.68
C TYR A 85 -22.73 15.97 7.88
N ALA A 86 -23.78 15.42 8.50
CA ALA A 86 -25.09 15.28 7.87
C ALA A 86 -25.68 16.63 7.43
N GLY A 87 -25.49 17.67 8.23
CA GLY A 87 -25.86 19.03 7.88
C GLY A 87 -25.11 19.57 6.66
N LEU A 88 -23.82 19.22 6.50
CA LEU A 88 -23.04 19.56 5.30
C LEU A 88 -23.54 18.83 4.05
N LEU A 89 -24.05 17.61 4.21
CA LEU A 89 -24.68 16.83 3.13
C LEU A 89 -26.13 17.22 2.87
N ASN A 90 -26.72 18.07 3.71
CA ASN A 90 -28.13 18.48 3.65
C ASN A 90 -29.10 17.28 3.66
N VAL A 91 -28.82 16.30 4.52
CA VAL A 91 -29.65 15.09 4.74
C VAL A 91 -30.20 15.07 6.16
N ASP A 92 -31.36 14.45 6.33
CA ASP A 92 -31.91 14.20 7.67
C ASP A 92 -31.11 13.07 8.34
N ALA A 93 -30.76 13.27 9.60
CA ALA A 93 -29.86 12.40 10.36
C ALA A 93 -30.53 11.99 11.67
N PRO A 94 -31.41 10.96 11.64
CA PRO A 94 -31.97 10.43 12.87
C PRO A 94 -30.87 9.72 13.67
N HIS A 95 -30.92 9.84 14.99
CA HIS A 95 -29.99 9.15 15.88
C HIS A 95 -30.74 8.46 17.03
N ASP A 96 -30.56 7.15 17.17
CA ASP A 96 -31.00 6.36 18.31
C ASP A 96 -29.91 6.30 19.39
N ARG A 97 -30.18 6.91 20.54
CA ARG A 97 -29.26 6.94 21.69
C ARG A 97 -29.05 5.57 22.34
N GLY A 98 -29.90 4.59 22.04
CA GLY A 98 -29.86 3.27 22.67
C GLY A 98 -30.11 3.31 24.18
N LYS A 99 -29.79 2.21 24.87
CA LYS A 99 -29.96 2.03 26.33
C LYS A 99 -28.68 2.28 27.12
N SER A 100 -27.55 2.45 26.45
CA SER A 100 -26.24 2.72 27.07
C SER A 100 -25.36 3.60 26.16
N ILE A 101 -24.33 4.23 26.72
CA ILE A 101 -23.36 5.04 25.96
C ILE A 101 -22.69 4.21 24.85
N GLY A 102 -22.27 2.98 25.19
CA GLY A 102 -21.65 2.07 24.22
C GLY A 102 -22.59 1.71 23.07
N GLU A 103 -23.88 1.47 23.36
CA GLU A 103 -24.90 1.23 22.33
C GLU A 103 -25.14 2.47 21.47
N GLY A 104 -25.18 3.67 22.07
CA GLY A 104 -25.27 4.93 21.32
C GLY A 104 -24.09 5.14 20.38
N ILE A 105 -22.85 4.83 20.83
CA ILE A 105 -21.66 4.88 19.97
C ILE A 105 -21.78 3.84 18.83
N ALA A 106 -22.18 2.60 19.12
CA ALA A 106 -22.36 1.59 18.08
C ALA A 106 -23.44 2.00 17.05
N ASN A 107 -24.55 2.58 17.50
CA ASN A 107 -25.61 3.10 16.64
C ASN A 107 -25.10 4.21 15.73
N LEU A 108 -24.33 5.18 16.26
CA LEU A 108 -23.74 6.25 15.46
C LEU A 108 -22.87 5.70 14.32
N TYR A 109 -22.13 4.60 14.54
CA TYR A 109 -21.35 3.98 13.47
C TYR A 109 -22.24 3.50 12.32
N ASN A 110 -23.27 2.73 12.65
CA ASN A 110 -24.15 2.12 11.66
C ASN A 110 -24.98 3.18 10.92
N GLU A 111 -25.51 4.16 11.65
CA GLU A 111 -26.24 5.30 11.10
C GLU A 111 -25.35 6.13 10.19
N PHE A 112 -24.08 6.29 10.55
CA PHE A 112 -23.16 7.07 9.73
C PHE A 112 -22.71 6.31 8.49
N ALA A 113 -22.38 5.02 8.61
CA ALA A 113 -22.07 4.16 7.48
C ALA A 113 -23.22 4.09 6.46
N ALA A 114 -24.48 4.08 6.93
CA ALA A 114 -25.66 4.08 6.05
C ALA A 114 -25.91 5.42 5.34
N LEU A 115 -25.33 6.52 5.84
CA LEU A 115 -25.46 7.86 5.28
C LEU A 115 -24.42 8.14 4.18
N LEU A 116 -23.31 7.41 4.16
CA LEU A 116 -22.21 7.60 3.20
C LEU A 116 -22.51 6.92 1.85
N ASP A 117 -21.87 7.44 0.80
CA ASP A 117 -21.86 6.79 -0.52
C ASP A 117 -21.15 5.43 -0.44
N GLU A 118 -21.52 4.47 -1.31
CA GLU A 118 -20.97 3.10 -1.32
C GLU A 118 -19.44 3.01 -1.39
N THR A 119 -18.78 4.08 -1.85
CA THR A 119 -17.32 4.13 -2.05
C THR A 119 -16.56 4.81 -0.91
N VAL A 120 -17.28 5.39 0.06
CA VAL A 120 -16.69 6.08 1.22
C VAL A 120 -17.05 5.28 2.46
N HIS A 121 -16.04 4.95 3.24
CA HIS A 121 -16.20 4.15 4.45
C HIS A 121 -15.82 4.97 5.67
N VAL A 122 -16.22 4.49 6.85
CA VAL A 122 -15.96 5.16 8.12
C VAL A 122 -15.33 4.17 9.10
N ASN A 123 -14.33 4.64 9.83
CA ASN A 123 -13.75 3.95 10.97
C ASN A 123 -13.80 4.83 12.21
N TYR A 124 -13.71 4.18 13.35
CA TYR A 124 -13.36 4.85 14.60
C TYR A 124 -11.85 4.96 14.71
N GLU A 125 -11.39 6.16 15.02
CA GLU A 125 -10.00 6.42 15.34
C GLU A 125 -9.91 7.12 16.68
N GLU A 126 -8.77 6.98 17.32
CA GLU A 126 -8.52 7.53 18.64
C GLU A 126 -7.23 8.34 18.62
N ARG A 127 -7.26 9.49 19.31
CA ARG A 127 -6.07 10.30 19.55
C ARG A 127 -6.14 10.95 20.93
N ASN A 128 -5.20 10.59 21.81
CA ASN A 128 -5.09 11.14 23.17
C ASN A 128 -6.40 11.03 23.99
N GLY A 129 -7.04 9.86 23.96
CA GLY A 129 -8.30 9.54 24.63
C GLY A 129 -9.56 10.03 23.90
N ARG A 130 -9.42 10.79 22.80
CA ARG A 130 -10.55 11.31 22.01
C ARG A 130 -10.89 10.36 20.87
N LEU A 131 -12.12 9.84 20.91
CA LEU A 131 -12.68 9.03 19.82
C LEU A 131 -13.28 9.96 18.74
N TYR A 132 -12.98 9.68 17.47
CA TYR A 132 -13.50 10.44 16.33
C TYR A 132 -13.82 9.53 15.14
N PHE A 133 -14.64 10.04 14.21
CA PHE A 133 -14.87 9.38 12.94
C PHE A 133 -13.78 9.74 11.94
N ASN A 134 -13.21 8.72 11.31
CA ASN A 134 -12.28 8.88 10.20
C ASN A 134 -12.93 8.31 8.94
N LEU A 135 -13.27 9.19 8.01
CA LEU A 135 -13.74 8.78 6.69
C LEU A 135 -12.55 8.35 5.84
N TRP A 136 -12.75 7.37 4.99
CA TRP A 136 -11.71 6.91 4.10
C TRP A 136 -12.25 6.39 2.77
N GLN A 137 -11.43 6.53 1.73
CA GLN A 137 -11.73 6.02 0.39
C GLN A 137 -10.45 5.57 -0.30
N ALA A 138 -10.50 4.38 -0.89
CA ALA A 138 -9.38 3.81 -1.63
C ALA A 138 -9.12 4.54 -2.97
N HIS A 139 -7.84 4.64 -3.32
CA HIS A 139 -7.41 5.00 -4.66
C HIS A 139 -7.49 3.82 -5.61
N THR A 140 -7.50 4.10 -6.91
CA THR A 140 -7.33 3.04 -7.89
C THR A 140 -5.89 2.56 -7.86
N TRP A 141 -5.69 1.36 -7.35
CA TRP A 141 -4.40 0.67 -7.26
C TRP A 141 -4.40 -0.56 -8.16
N GLY A 142 -3.28 -0.85 -8.81
CA GLY A 142 -3.13 -2.04 -9.64
C GLY A 142 -3.20 -3.30 -8.77
N LYS A 143 -4.20 -4.16 -9.00
CA LYS A 143 -4.30 -5.43 -8.27
C LYS A 143 -3.04 -6.24 -8.54
N TYR A 144 -2.34 -6.66 -7.48
CA TYR A 144 -1.09 -7.44 -7.59
C TYR A 144 0.08 -6.69 -8.27
N THR A 145 0.13 -5.36 -8.19
CA THR A 145 1.20 -4.58 -8.83
C THR A 145 2.28 -4.18 -7.83
N LEU A 146 3.54 -4.52 -8.13
CA LEU A 146 4.72 -4.07 -7.40
C LEU A 146 5.45 -3.00 -8.22
N TYR A 147 5.74 -1.85 -7.61
CA TYR A 147 6.45 -0.73 -8.23
C TYR A 147 7.92 -0.75 -7.83
N TYR A 148 8.65 -1.69 -8.43
CA TYR A 148 10.09 -1.83 -8.22
C TYR A 148 10.86 -1.02 -9.25
N PHE A 149 11.54 0.04 -8.80
CA PHE A 149 12.33 0.93 -9.64
C PHE A 149 13.76 0.37 -9.80
N PRO A 150 14.15 -0.19 -10.96
CA PRO A 150 15.48 -0.76 -11.14
C PRO A 150 16.53 0.34 -11.27
N VAL A 151 17.73 0.15 -10.70
CA VAL A 151 18.84 1.11 -10.80
C VAL A 151 19.95 0.67 -11.74
N LYS A 152 19.97 -0.58 -12.22
CA LYS A 152 21.02 -1.12 -13.10
C LYS A 152 21.18 -0.31 -14.39
N PHE A 153 20.10 0.26 -14.95
CA PHE A 153 20.16 1.05 -16.19
C PHE A 153 21.15 2.23 -16.09
N VAL A 154 21.36 2.80 -14.89
CA VAL A 154 22.25 3.96 -14.70
C VAL A 154 23.72 3.65 -15.00
N GLU A 155 24.08 2.37 -15.06
CA GLU A 155 25.44 1.92 -15.36
C GLU A 155 25.77 2.00 -16.85
N ALA A 156 24.76 1.97 -17.72
CA ALA A 156 24.89 2.16 -19.16
C ALA A 156 24.90 3.65 -19.57
N LEU A 157 24.50 4.54 -18.67
CA LEU A 157 24.39 5.98 -18.95
C LEU A 157 25.75 6.67 -18.96
N ASN A 158 25.87 7.71 -19.79
CA ASN A 158 27.03 8.59 -19.75
C ASN A 158 27.13 9.31 -18.38
N PRO A 159 28.33 9.78 -17.96
CA PRO A 159 28.53 10.32 -16.62
C PRO A 159 27.62 11.49 -16.22
N LYS A 160 27.21 12.35 -17.16
CA LYS A 160 26.32 13.49 -16.88
C LYS A 160 24.90 12.99 -16.64
N LEU A 161 24.36 12.17 -17.54
CA LEU A 161 23.01 11.61 -17.41
C LEU A 161 22.87 10.68 -16.23
N ARG A 162 23.90 9.87 -15.93
CA ARG A 162 23.96 9.03 -14.73
C ARG A 162 23.75 9.83 -13.45
N ARG A 163 24.40 11.00 -13.33
CA ARG A 163 24.25 11.87 -12.14
C ARG A 163 22.85 12.47 -12.05
N ILE A 164 22.24 12.81 -13.19
CA ILE A 164 20.86 13.32 -13.24
C ILE A 164 19.90 12.22 -12.78
N ALA A 165 19.98 11.02 -13.36
CA ALA A 165 19.13 9.89 -13.00
C ALA A 165 19.25 9.49 -11.53
N LEU A 166 20.48 9.40 -11.00
CA LEU A 166 20.69 9.12 -9.57
C LEU A 166 20.09 10.20 -8.66
N SER A 167 20.21 11.48 -9.03
CA SER A 167 19.62 12.58 -8.26
C SER A 167 18.10 12.57 -8.33
N PHE A 168 17.54 12.21 -9.48
CA PHE A 168 16.11 12.07 -9.68
C PHE A 168 15.53 10.97 -8.79
N LEU A 169 16.10 9.76 -8.84
CA LEU A 169 15.66 8.65 -8.00
C LEU A 169 15.83 8.97 -6.50
N HIS A 170 16.92 9.63 -6.12
CA HIS A 170 17.13 10.07 -4.74
C HIS A 170 16.02 11.04 -4.28
N HIS A 171 15.74 12.12 -5.04
CA HIS A 171 14.70 13.06 -4.66
C HIS A 171 13.30 12.42 -4.68
N LEU A 172 12.99 11.60 -5.68
CA LEU A 172 11.74 10.87 -5.77
C LEU A 172 11.51 10.01 -4.51
N MET A 173 12.51 9.22 -4.15
CA MET A 173 12.47 8.31 -3.01
C MET A 173 12.36 9.08 -1.69
N SER A 174 13.22 10.07 -1.47
CA SER A 174 13.21 10.88 -0.24
C SER A 174 11.90 11.67 -0.06
N ALA A 175 11.33 12.21 -1.14
CA ALA A 175 10.11 13.00 -1.08
C ALA A 175 8.85 12.14 -0.87
N ASN A 176 8.90 10.87 -1.29
CA ASN A 176 7.78 9.95 -1.18
C ASN A 176 7.84 9.00 0.02
N GLY A 177 9.03 8.83 0.63
CA GLY A 177 9.22 8.02 1.82
C GLY A 177 9.40 6.52 1.57
N PHE A 178 9.57 6.07 0.32
CA PHE A 178 10.02 4.70 0.06
C PHE A 178 11.54 4.57 0.16
N SER A 179 12.06 3.35 0.15
CA SER A 179 13.47 3.03 0.34
C SER A 179 14.02 2.12 -0.79
N THR A 180 15.32 1.87 -0.74
CA THR A 180 15.92 0.74 -1.48
C THR A 180 15.73 -0.53 -0.67
N ILE A 181 15.92 -1.69 -1.27
CA ILE A 181 15.89 -2.97 -0.54
C ILE A 181 17.05 -3.15 0.46
N ASN A 182 17.97 -2.18 0.57
CA ASN A 182 19.11 -2.33 1.47
C ASN A 182 18.63 -2.27 2.92
N ASP A 183 19.12 -3.19 3.74
CA ASP A 183 18.89 -3.23 5.18
C ASP A 183 17.39 -3.42 5.58
N GLU A 184 16.54 -3.80 4.61
CA GLU A 184 15.14 -4.19 4.84
C GLU A 184 15.06 -5.62 5.41
N GLU A 185 14.10 -5.85 6.32
CA GLU A 185 13.98 -7.12 7.04
C GLU A 185 13.71 -8.31 6.11
N ASP A 186 12.77 -8.16 5.19
CA ASP A 186 12.44 -9.17 4.18
C ASP A 186 13.62 -9.49 3.25
N THR A 187 14.48 -8.51 2.99
CA THR A 187 15.69 -8.70 2.19
C THR A 187 16.72 -9.55 2.92
N ASN A 188 16.82 -9.40 4.25
CA ASN A 188 17.68 -10.29 5.06
C ASN A 188 17.16 -11.74 5.03
N TRP A 189 15.84 -11.95 5.14
CA TRP A 189 15.23 -13.27 4.99
C TRP A 189 15.51 -13.89 3.61
N VAL A 190 15.34 -13.10 2.55
CA VAL A 190 15.67 -13.53 1.19
C VAL A 190 17.15 -13.86 1.05
N PHE A 191 18.06 -13.11 1.68
CA PHE A 191 19.49 -13.45 1.69
C PHE A 191 19.79 -14.78 2.38
N GLU A 192 19.08 -15.10 3.46
CA GLU A 192 19.22 -16.39 4.15
C GLU A 192 18.72 -17.53 3.27
N MET A 193 17.53 -17.41 2.69
CA MET A 193 16.99 -18.40 1.75
C MET A 193 17.92 -18.61 0.56
N PHE A 194 18.37 -17.52 -0.07
CA PHE A 194 19.23 -17.57 -1.25
C PHE A 194 20.65 -18.08 -0.92
N SER A 195 21.05 -18.08 0.35
CA SER A 195 22.34 -18.63 0.78
C SER A 195 22.36 -20.15 0.86
N GLN A 196 21.19 -20.80 0.95
CA GLN A 196 21.11 -22.26 1.04
C GLN A 196 21.63 -22.91 -0.25
N ASP A 197 22.44 -23.96 -0.10
CA ASP A 197 22.96 -24.74 -1.23
C ASP A 197 21.82 -25.61 -1.78
N ASP A 198 21.63 -25.58 -3.10
CA ASP A 198 20.79 -26.55 -3.80
C ASP A 198 21.63 -27.79 -4.14
N ASP A 199 21.13 -28.97 -3.77
CA ASP A 199 21.77 -30.27 -4.01
C ASP A 199 21.97 -30.57 -5.50
N GLY A 200 21.24 -29.89 -6.39
CA GLY A 200 21.37 -29.98 -7.84
C GLY A 200 22.38 -29.00 -8.47
N GLU A 201 22.86 -28.01 -7.71
CA GLU A 201 23.66 -26.89 -8.23
C GLU A 201 25.11 -27.28 -8.54
N ASP A 202 25.60 -26.93 -9.73
CA ASP A 202 26.99 -27.16 -10.07
C ASP A 202 27.95 -26.16 -9.37
N LYS A 203 29.26 -26.44 -9.38
CA LYS A 203 30.24 -25.57 -8.71
C LYS A 203 30.29 -24.14 -9.27
N LYS A 204 29.98 -23.96 -10.55
CA LYS A 204 30.00 -22.67 -11.23
C LYS A 204 28.76 -21.87 -10.85
N GLU A 205 27.59 -22.48 -10.91
CA GLU A 205 26.31 -21.91 -10.48
C GLU A 205 26.41 -21.45 -9.01
N ARG A 206 26.93 -22.33 -8.14
CA ARG A 206 27.17 -22.00 -6.73
C ARG A 206 28.09 -20.79 -6.56
N ALA A 207 29.18 -20.73 -7.33
CA ALA A 207 30.10 -19.60 -7.27
C ALA A 207 29.47 -18.29 -7.79
N GLU A 208 28.63 -18.35 -8.81
CA GLU A 208 27.89 -17.19 -9.34
C GLU A 208 26.84 -16.70 -8.34
N ARG A 209 26.08 -17.61 -7.73
CA ARG A 209 25.13 -17.33 -6.65
C ARG A 209 25.80 -16.62 -5.46
N HIS A 210 26.89 -17.20 -4.96
CA HIS A 210 27.66 -16.61 -3.86
C HIS A 210 28.21 -15.22 -4.21
N ARG A 211 28.72 -15.02 -5.43
CA ARG A 211 29.20 -13.70 -5.87
C ARG A 211 28.07 -12.68 -5.94
N LEU A 212 26.89 -13.07 -6.42
CA LEU A 212 25.73 -12.19 -6.48
C LEU A 212 25.29 -11.78 -5.08
N LEU A 213 25.15 -12.76 -4.17
CA LEU A 213 24.79 -12.52 -2.77
C LEU A 213 25.78 -11.57 -2.09
N GLN A 214 27.09 -11.78 -2.28
CA GLN A 214 28.12 -10.87 -1.75
C GLN A 214 28.03 -9.46 -2.37
N SER A 215 27.67 -9.35 -3.64
CA SER A 215 27.46 -8.05 -4.30
C SER A 215 26.29 -7.27 -3.68
N TYR A 216 25.23 -7.98 -3.26
CA TYR A 216 24.06 -7.42 -2.59
C TYR A 216 24.29 -7.09 -1.12
N LYS A 217 25.08 -7.89 -0.39
CA LYS A 217 25.38 -7.65 1.03
C LYS A 217 26.33 -6.47 1.26
N GLU A 218 27.40 -6.36 0.48
CA GLU A 218 28.43 -5.32 0.72
C GLU A 218 29.18 -4.85 -0.54
N GLY A 219 28.92 -5.48 -1.68
CA GLY A 219 29.67 -5.25 -2.90
C GLY A 219 29.15 -4.09 -3.76
N ARG A 220 29.20 -4.29 -5.09
CA ARG A 220 28.89 -3.24 -6.07
C ARG A 220 27.42 -2.85 -6.03
N ILE A 221 26.53 -3.84 -5.91
CA ILE A 221 25.07 -3.61 -5.93
C ILE A 221 24.66 -2.84 -4.68
N TYR A 222 25.09 -3.29 -3.50
CA TYR A 222 24.86 -2.59 -2.23
C TYR A 222 25.25 -1.12 -2.32
N LYS A 223 26.47 -0.83 -2.81
CA LYS A 223 27.00 0.54 -2.95
C LYS A 223 26.25 1.40 -3.96
N LEU A 224 25.63 0.80 -4.97
CA LEU A 224 24.82 1.53 -5.94
C LEU A 224 23.48 1.93 -5.32
N LEU A 225 22.80 0.99 -4.66
CA LEU A 225 21.55 1.23 -3.94
C LEU A 225 21.77 2.26 -2.81
N ASP A 226 22.81 2.09 -1.99
CA ASP A 226 23.20 3.02 -0.94
C ASP A 226 23.45 4.44 -1.47
N ARG A 227 24.06 4.54 -2.65
CA ARG A 227 24.32 5.83 -3.30
C ARG A 227 23.04 6.51 -3.75
N VAL A 228 22.06 5.78 -4.28
CA VAL A 228 20.74 6.33 -4.62
C VAL A 228 20.04 6.83 -3.36
N CYS A 229 20.17 6.10 -2.25
CA CYS A 229 19.62 6.51 -0.97
C CYS A 229 20.24 7.80 -0.42
N ARG A 230 21.57 7.91 -0.45
CA ARG A 230 22.28 8.97 0.30
C ARG A 230 22.66 10.20 -0.50
N LYS A 231 22.63 10.16 -1.84
CA LYS A 231 23.33 11.17 -2.65
C LYS A 231 22.52 11.76 -3.80
N SER A 232 22.22 13.05 -3.66
CA SER A 232 21.96 13.95 -4.79
C SER A 232 23.25 14.52 -5.38
N TYR A 233 23.32 14.64 -6.71
CA TYR A 233 24.38 15.34 -7.44
C TYR A 233 23.96 16.74 -7.89
N TYR A 234 22.66 17.04 -7.89
CA TYR A 234 22.11 18.29 -8.39
C TYR A 234 21.10 18.87 -7.40
N LYS A 235 21.43 20.05 -6.85
CA LYS A 235 20.49 20.81 -6.02
C LYS A 235 19.28 21.28 -6.82
N ASN A 236 19.51 21.80 -8.03
CA ASN A 236 18.45 22.18 -8.97
C ASN A 236 18.29 21.11 -10.05
N LEU A 237 17.55 20.05 -9.71
CA LEU A 237 17.29 18.94 -10.62
C LEU A 237 16.48 19.35 -11.87
N PRO A 238 15.42 20.17 -11.78
CA PRO A 238 14.70 20.65 -12.97
C PRO A 238 15.63 21.33 -13.99
N GLU A 239 16.49 22.24 -13.54
CA GLU A 239 17.44 22.93 -14.41
C GLU A 239 18.47 21.97 -15.04
N ALA A 240 18.91 20.95 -14.30
CA ALA A 240 19.84 19.94 -14.81
C ALA A 240 19.20 19.08 -15.93
N ILE A 241 17.92 18.75 -15.79
CA ILE A 241 17.13 18.03 -16.80
C ILE A 241 16.93 18.91 -18.04
N ASP A 242 16.60 20.19 -17.86
CA ASP A 242 16.34 21.10 -18.98
C ASP A 242 17.58 21.47 -19.79
N LYS A 243 18.75 21.57 -19.14
CA LYS A 243 20.04 21.85 -19.79
C LYS A 243 20.73 20.59 -20.32
N TYR A 244 20.07 19.44 -20.30
CA TYR A 244 20.67 18.20 -20.79
C TYR A 244 20.49 18.05 -22.30
N GLU A 245 21.61 18.07 -23.03
CA GLU A 245 21.63 17.82 -24.48
C GLU A 245 21.64 16.31 -24.77
N CYS A 246 20.50 15.80 -25.24
CA CYS A 246 20.32 14.39 -25.56
C CYS A 246 21.00 14.03 -26.89
N ARG A 247 21.67 12.89 -26.93
CA ARG A 247 22.43 12.40 -28.09
C ARG A 247 21.68 11.41 -28.97
N ASN A 248 20.64 10.79 -28.43
CA ASN A 248 19.85 9.76 -29.10
C ASN A 248 18.42 9.73 -28.55
N GLY A 249 17.54 8.94 -29.18
CA GLY A 249 16.14 8.82 -28.79
C GLY A 249 15.91 8.27 -27.38
N LEU A 250 16.77 7.35 -26.92
CA LEU A 250 16.67 6.78 -25.57
C LEU A 250 16.94 7.84 -24.50
N GLU A 251 17.97 8.67 -24.69
CA GLU A 251 18.25 9.78 -23.77
C GLU A 251 17.12 10.81 -23.76
N GLN A 252 16.51 11.09 -24.93
CA GLN A 252 15.37 12.00 -25.04
C GLN A 252 14.16 11.49 -24.27
N GLU A 253 13.84 10.20 -24.40
CA GLU A 253 12.71 9.59 -23.73
C GLU A 253 12.92 9.51 -22.22
N LEU A 254 14.12 9.12 -21.76
CA LEU A 254 14.46 9.12 -20.33
C LEU A 254 14.31 10.50 -19.72
N ILE A 255 14.82 11.54 -20.39
CA ILE A 255 14.73 12.93 -19.93
C ILE A 255 13.28 13.42 -19.94
N ALA A 256 12.48 13.04 -20.94
CA ALA A 256 11.07 13.39 -21.00
C ALA A 256 10.27 12.75 -19.84
N LEU A 257 10.56 11.49 -19.49
CA LEU A 257 9.92 10.81 -18.37
C LEU A 257 10.37 11.38 -17.02
N MET A 258 11.67 11.69 -16.84
CA MET A 258 12.14 12.37 -15.63
C MET A 258 11.55 13.77 -15.49
N ARG A 259 11.37 14.51 -16.60
CA ARG A 259 10.71 15.82 -16.60
C ARG A 259 9.25 15.71 -16.18
N GLN A 260 8.51 14.73 -16.68
CA GLN A 260 7.14 14.44 -16.22
C GLN A 260 7.12 14.09 -14.73
N GLY A 261 8.08 13.28 -14.28
CA GLY A 261 8.18 12.85 -12.89
C GLY A 261 8.62 13.93 -11.90
N LEU A 262 8.97 15.15 -12.36
CA LEU A 262 9.32 16.25 -11.47
C LEU A 262 8.16 16.67 -10.54
N GLU A 263 6.91 16.37 -10.87
CA GLU A 263 5.79 16.60 -9.95
C GLU A 263 5.88 15.71 -8.68
N PHE A 264 6.55 14.56 -8.76
CA PHE A 264 6.63 13.58 -7.66
C PHE A 264 7.90 13.74 -6.81
N VAL A 265 8.85 14.61 -7.18
CA VAL A 265 10.10 14.80 -6.42
C VAL A 265 9.99 15.87 -5.33
N ASN A 266 8.86 16.57 -5.25
CA ASN A 266 8.52 17.52 -4.19
C ASN A 266 6.98 17.64 -4.08
N PRO A 267 6.28 16.56 -3.68
CA PRO A 267 4.84 16.57 -3.57
C PRO A 267 4.38 17.28 -2.29
N ASP A 268 3.16 17.81 -2.28
CA ASP A 268 2.56 18.34 -1.05
C ASP A 268 2.29 17.23 -0.02
N LYS A 269 1.98 16.03 -0.52
CA LYS A 269 1.67 14.83 0.26
C LYS A 269 2.40 13.63 -0.35
N SER A 270 3.22 12.94 0.45
CA SER A 270 4.03 11.80 0.00
C SER A 270 3.19 10.57 -0.29
N ILE A 271 3.63 9.66 -1.17
CA ILE A 271 2.87 8.42 -1.43
C ILE A 271 2.67 7.57 -0.17
N MET A 272 3.66 7.53 0.73
CA MET A 272 3.58 6.76 1.97
C MET A 272 2.56 7.32 2.97
N SER A 273 2.20 8.61 2.88
CA SER A 273 1.14 9.18 3.72
C SER A 273 -0.28 8.75 3.32
N TYR A 274 -0.41 7.92 2.28
CA TYR A 274 -1.64 7.22 1.91
C TYR A 274 -1.70 5.79 2.45
N ALA A 275 -0.69 5.32 3.22
CA ALA A 275 -0.65 4.00 3.85
C ALA A 275 -1.54 3.93 5.11
N TYR A 276 -2.81 4.29 4.97
CA TYR A 276 -3.79 4.06 6.03
C TYR A 276 -4.24 2.60 6.00
N ASP A 277 -4.36 1.98 7.18
CA ASP A 277 -4.85 0.61 7.33
C ASP A 277 -6.28 0.63 7.91
N PRO A 278 -7.32 0.37 7.08
CA PRO A 278 -8.69 0.35 7.56
C PRO A 278 -9.02 -0.85 8.46
N TRP A 279 -8.19 -1.89 8.45
CA TRP A 279 -8.41 -3.14 9.17
C TRP A 279 -7.30 -3.38 10.19
N PHE A 280 -6.75 -2.28 10.72
CA PHE A 280 -5.68 -2.30 11.69
C PHE A 280 -6.02 -3.19 12.88
N ASP A 281 -5.08 -4.06 13.20
CA ASP A 281 -5.06 -4.90 14.39
C ASP A 281 -3.74 -4.61 15.12
N GLU A 282 -3.77 -4.53 16.45
CA GLU A 282 -2.58 -4.24 17.27
C GLU A 282 -1.66 -5.46 17.32
N GLU A 283 -2.23 -6.68 17.29
CA GLU A 283 -1.47 -7.94 17.36
C GLU A 283 -1.93 -8.93 16.26
N PRO A 284 -1.78 -8.58 14.97
CA PRO A 284 -2.18 -9.45 13.89
C PRO A 284 -1.30 -10.71 13.88
N GLU A 285 -1.90 -11.87 13.60
CA GLU A 285 -1.12 -13.10 13.34
C GLU A 285 -0.16 -12.92 12.15
N TYR A 286 -0.59 -12.15 11.14
CA TYR A 286 0.20 -11.79 9.97
C TYR A 286 0.05 -10.30 9.63
N TYR A 287 1.14 -9.55 9.73
CA TYR A 287 1.17 -8.13 9.38
C TYR A 287 0.80 -7.91 7.91
N PRO A 288 -0.03 -6.88 7.61
CA PRO A 288 -0.40 -6.54 6.24
C PRO A 288 0.81 -6.08 5.42
N LYS A 289 0.69 -6.18 4.10
CA LYS A 289 1.75 -5.78 3.16
C LYS A 289 1.72 -4.28 2.97
N GLY A 290 2.63 -3.57 3.63
CA GLY A 290 2.72 -2.12 3.55
C GLY A 290 3.10 -1.59 2.17
N LEU A 291 2.87 -0.29 1.94
CA LEU A 291 3.27 0.37 0.70
C LEU A 291 4.79 0.37 0.53
N GLU A 292 5.54 0.40 1.63
CA GLU A 292 6.98 0.30 1.63
C GLU A 292 7.46 -1.02 1.05
N GLN A 293 6.74 -2.14 1.21
CA GLN A 293 7.06 -3.43 0.56
C GLN A 293 6.70 -3.47 -0.92
N GLN A 294 5.71 -2.68 -1.32
CA GLN A 294 5.17 -2.65 -2.68
C GLN A 294 5.90 -1.65 -3.59
N ILE A 295 6.43 -0.56 -3.03
CA ILE A 295 7.08 0.54 -3.76
C ILE A 295 8.52 0.65 -3.27
N ARG A 296 9.48 0.19 -4.08
CA ARG A 296 10.90 0.14 -3.67
C ARG A 296 11.84 0.38 -4.83
N VAL A 297 13.08 0.73 -4.50
CA VAL A 297 14.17 0.75 -5.46
C VAL A 297 14.96 -0.56 -5.38
N VAL A 298 15.01 -1.28 -6.51
CA VAL A 298 15.73 -2.56 -6.65
C VAL A 298 16.93 -2.39 -7.58
N TYR A 299 17.85 -3.35 -7.58
CA TYR A 299 18.96 -3.31 -8.53
C TYR A 299 18.50 -3.59 -9.95
N ASN A 300 17.81 -4.71 -10.18
CA ASN A 300 17.39 -5.16 -11.50
C ASN A 300 16.14 -6.04 -11.40
N CYS A 301 15.05 -5.69 -12.10
CA CYS A 301 13.82 -6.48 -12.04
C CYS A 301 13.95 -7.90 -12.63
N GLU A 302 14.96 -8.15 -13.48
CA GLU A 302 15.21 -9.46 -14.10
C GLU A 302 16.22 -10.33 -13.33
N ASP A 303 16.66 -9.93 -12.14
CA ASP A 303 17.57 -10.77 -11.38
C ASP A 303 16.87 -11.66 -10.38
N ILE A 304 17.52 -12.79 -10.11
CA ILE A 304 17.02 -13.84 -9.21
C ILE A 304 16.76 -13.31 -7.79
N MET A 305 17.47 -12.27 -7.35
CA MET A 305 17.21 -11.66 -6.04
C MET A 305 15.86 -10.95 -6.01
N THR A 306 15.50 -10.26 -7.07
CA THR A 306 14.19 -9.63 -7.20
C THR A 306 13.08 -10.68 -7.34
N GLU A 307 13.34 -11.79 -8.04
CA GLU A 307 12.40 -12.92 -8.09
C GLU A 307 12.12 -13.49 -6.68
N TYR A 308 13.16 -13.73 -5.87
CA TYR A 308 12.99 -14.20 -4.50
C TYR A 308 12.24 -13.19 -3.61
N LEU A 309 12.45 -11.88 -3.80
CA LEU A 309 11.68 -10.84 -3.10
C LEU A 309 10.19 -10.91 -3.47
N ILE A 310 9.88 -11.08 -4.76
CA ILE A 310 8.50 -11.21 -5.26
C ILE A 310 7.87 -12.50 -4.72
N ASP A 311 8.59 -13.61 -4.70
CA ASP A 311 8.11 -14.89 -4.17
C ASP A 311 7.87 -14.84 -2.66
N PHE A 312 8.76 -14.19 -1.91
CA PHE A 312 8.59 -13.94 -0.48
C PHE A 312 7.36 -13.05 -0.22
N TYR A 313 7.20 -11.99 -1.01
CA TYR A 313 6.03 -11.12 -0.92
C TYR A 313 4.74 -11.90 -1.21
N ASN A 314 4.69 -12.65 -2.32
CA ASN A 314 3.51 -13.39 -2.74
C ASN A 314 3.12 -14.51 -1.79
N SER A 315 4.10 -15.25 -1.25
CA SER A 315 3.83 -16.33 -0.28
C SER A 315 3.23 -15.78 1.00
N SER A 316 3.88 -14.77 1.60
CA SER A 316 3.41 -14.18 2.85
C SER A 316 2.12 -13.37 2.70
N ARG A 317 1.82 -12.88 1.49
CA ARG A 317 0.56 -12.21 1.16
C ARG A 317 -0.65 -13.14 1.14
N GLN A 318 -0.49 -14.45 0.98
CA GLN A 318 -1.63 -15.38 1.04
C GLN A 318 -2.30 -15.41 2.42
N GLU A 319 -1.54 -15.06 3.45
CA GLU A 319 -1.98 -15.07 4.85
C GLU A 319 -2.47 -13.69 5.34
N THR A 320 -2.44 -12.66 4.48
CA THR A 320 -2.78 -11.28 4.86
C THR A 320 -3.29 -10.46 3.66
N TYR A 321 -3.41 -9.14 3.80
CA TYR A 321 -3.87 -8.22 2.75
C TYR A 321 -2.84 -7.13 2.43
N ASP A 322 -3.07 -6.39 1.34
CA ASP A 322 -2.22 -5.26 0.93
C ASP A 322 -2.75 -3.95 1.48
N ILE A 323 -1.87 -3.16 2.09
CA ILE A 323 -2.14 -1.74 2.31
C ILE A 323 -2.07 -1.06 0.94
N ILE A 324 -3.18 -0.50 0.51
CA ILE A 324 -3.27 0.29 -0.73
C ILE A 324 -3.40 1.77 -0.40
N PRO A 325 -3.09 2.68 -1.34
CA PRO A 325 -3.23 4.10 -1.08
C PRO A 325 -4.67 4.49 -0.77
N ILE A 326 -4.89 5.15 0.36
CA ILE A 326 -6.19 5.58 0.87
C ILE A 326 -6.13 7.06 1.27
N THR A 327 -7.14 7.81 0.85
CA THR A 327 -7.38 9.16 1.38
C THR A 327 -8.25 9.06 2.61
N THR A 328 -7.85 9.73 3.69
CA THR A 328 -8.57 9.78 4.97
C THR A 328 -9.01 11.21 5.30
N PHE A 329 -10.03 11.32 6.15
CA PHE A 329 -10.53 12.61 6.65
C PHE A 329 -11.14 12.46 8.04
N ALA A 330 -10.42 13.00 9.02
CA ALA A 330 -10.86 13.06 10.40
C ALA A 330 -11.97 14.09 10.58
N LEU A 331 -13.07 13.68 11.20
CA LEU A 331 -14.22 14.53 11.47
C LEU A 331 -14.21 15.08 12.90
N SER A 332 -14.83 16.25 13.05
CA SER A 332 -15.08 16.90 14.33
C SER A 332 -16.39 17.70 14.28
N PRO A 333 -16.90 18.17 15.42
CA PRO A 333 -18.06 19.07 15.45
C PRO A 333 -17.85 20.38 14.67
N GLU A 334 -16.60 20.76 14.41
CA GLU A 334 -16.20 21.96 13.68
C GLU A 334 -15.93 21.70 12.18
N THR A 335 -16.05 20.46 11.69
CA THR A 335 -15.83 20.14 10.27
C THR A 335 -16.65 21.06 9.37
N ASP A 336 -16.01 21.64 8.35
CA ASP A 336 -16.60 22.69 7.50
C ASP A 336 -16.78 22.28 6.04
N LYS A 337 -16.30 21.10 5.65
CA LYS A 337 -16.36 20.57 4.30
C LYS A 337 -16.73 19.10 4.26
N VAL A 338 -17.34 18.69 3.14
CA VAL A 338 -17.64 17.29 2.82
C VAL A 338 -16.35 16.59 2.41
N PHE A 339 -16.25 15.30 2.72
CA PHE A 339 -15.16 14.46 2.25
C PHE A 339 -15.10 14.46 0.71
N SER A 340 -13.90 14.62 0.16
CA SER A 340 -13.69 14.54 -1.27
C SER A 340 -12.30 14.01 -1.56
N LYS A 341 -12.22 13.01 -2.43
CA LYS A 341 -10.96 12.50 -2.99
C LYS A 341 -10.51 13.36 -4.17
N GLU A 342 -10.31 14.65 -3.92
CA GLU A 342 -9.84 15.59 -4.96
C GLU A 342 -8.39 15.34 -5.33
N ASP A 343 -7.58 14.92 -4.34
CA ASP A 343 -6.19 14.61 -4.59
C ASP A 343 -6.05 13.26 -5.30
N ASN A 344 -5.80 13.29 -6.60
CA ASN A 344 -5.50 12.10 -7.39
C ASN A 344 -4.00 11.81 -7.51
N TYR A 345 -3.19 12.28 -6.54
CA TYR A 345 -1.75 12.06 -6.50
C TYR A 345 -1.36 10.59 -6.69
N PRO A 346 -1.95 9.61 -5.96
CA PRO A 346 -1.61 8.20 -6.17
C PRO A 346 -1.86 7.75 -7.62
N GLU A 347 -3.01 8.05 -8.21
CA GLU A 347 -3.30 7.67 -9.59
C GLU A 347 -2.34 8.31 -10.62
N ARG A 348 -1.93 9.58 -10.41
CA ARG A 348 -0.92 10.22 -11.26
C ARG A 348 0.45 9.57 -11.10
N PHE A 349 0.85 9.31 -9.85
CA PHE A 349 2.12 8.68 -9.51
C PHE A 349 2.24 7.32 -10.18
N PHE A 350 1.23 6.44 -10.06
CA PHE A 350 1.30 5.10 -10.64
C PHE A 350 1.28 5.11 -12.16
N ARG A 351 0.44 5.94 -12.78
CA ARG A 351 0.44 6.07 -14.25
C ARG A 351 1.79 6.51 -14.80
N TRP A 352 2.48 7.40 -14.08
CA TRP A 352 3.83 7.80 -14.43
C TRP A 352 4.85 6.70 -14.13
N ALA A 353 4.77 6.08 -12.95
CA ALA A 353 5.69 5.03 -12.51
C ALA A 353 5.65 3.82 -13.45
N ASP A 354 4.46 3.38 -13.89
CA ASP A 354 4.30 2.33 -14.89
C ASP A 354 5.10 2.65 -16.16
N ARG A 355 4.96 3.86 -16.69
CA ARG A 355 5.66 4.28 -17.91
C ARG A 355 7.17 4.40 -17.69
N PHE A 356 7.56 4.91 -16.53
CA PHE A 356 8.97 5.11 -16.19
C PHE A 356 9.67 3.77 -15.99
N ILE A 357 9.13 2.89 -15.15
CA ILE A 357 9.68 1.56 -14.85
C ILE A 357 9.76 0.73 -16.12
N ASN A 358 8.68 0.65 -16.91
CA ASN A 358 8.69 -0.11 -18.18
C ASN A 358 9.73 0.40 -19.20
N PHE A 359 10.13 1.67 -19.12
CA PHE A 359 11.15 2.23 -20.01
C PHE A 359 12.58 1.92 -19.54
N ILE A 360 12.83 1.90 -18.24
CA ILE A 360 14.17 1.65 -17.66
C ILE A 360 14.44 0.18 -17.34
N TYR A 361 13.39 -0.65 -17.41
CA TYR A 361 13.41 -2.10 -17.30
C TYR A 361 14.27 -2.73 -18.40
#